data_AF-A0A357GX51-F1
#
_entry.id   AF-A0A357GX51-F1
#
_cell.length_a   1.000
_cell.length_b   1.000
_cell.length_c   1.000
_cell.angle_alpha   90.00
_cell.angle_beta   90.00
_cell.angle_gamma   90.00
#
_symmetry.space_group_name_H-M   'P 1'
#
loop_
_entity.id
_entity.type
_entity.pdbx_description
1 polymer ?
#
loop_
_entity_poly.entity_id
_entity_poly.type
_entity_poly.pdbx_seq_one_letter_code
_entity_poly.pdbx_strand_id
1 'polypeptide(L)'
;MANTSFFIGRFQPFHNGHLSVLKGMVKVSDKVIVGIGSSEKHGNPENPFTSGERREMIQRALQEVNVIPMYDVSFVDLPDMEEDEAWAKMCLELCENQVTKVWTGNEWTKKCFENTDVEIQNIKEVPGISSTEVRHRIAAGKSWEDLVPKAVAEYVKDIDGVSRVKKI
;
A
#
# COMPACT_ATOMS: atom_id res chain seq x y z
N MET A 1 -0.33 19.77 16.49
CA MET A 1 0.50 19.05 15.50
C MET A 1 -0.36 18.82 14.27
N ALA A 2 0.22 18.81 13.08
CA ALA A 2 -0.52 18.46 11.87
C ALA A 2 -1.00 16.99 11.96
N ASN A 3 -2.20 16.72 11.45
CA ASN A 3 -2.75 15.36 11.42
C ASN A 3 -2.11 14.57 10.27
N THR A 4 -1.13 13.73 10.60
CA THR A 4 -0.42 12.88 9.63
C THR A 4 -0.90 11.45 9.73
N SER A 5 -1.62 11.00 8.69
CA SER A 5 -2.11 9.62 8.60
C SER A 5 -1.12 8.74 7.86
N PHE A 6 -0.93 7.52 8.34
CA PHE A 6 -0.01 6.55 7.76
C PHE A 6 -0.77 5.30 7.29
N PHE A 7 -0.56 4.91 6.03
CA PHE A 7 -1.15 3.71 5.45
C PHE A 7 -0.08 2.74 4.98
N ILE A 8 -0.06 1.57 5.59
CA ILE A 8 0.97 0.55 5.37
C ILE A 8 0.37 -0.60 4.58
N GLY A 9 1.09 -1.06 3.55
CA GLY A 9 0.70 -2.23 2.79
C GLY A 9 1.82 -2.75 1.90
N ARG A 10 1.73 -4.04 1.53
CA ARG A 10 2.65 -4.60 0.53
C ARG A 10 2.35 -4.09 -0.88
N PHE A 11 1.08 -3.81 -1.18
CA PHE A 11 0.62 -3.31 -2.49
C PHE A 11 1.09 -4.16 -3.68
N GLN A 12 0.82 -5.48 -3.65
CA GLN A 12 1.33 -6.48 -4.62
C GLN A 12 0.20 -7.08 -5.51
N PRO A 13 -0.43 -6.34 -6.44
CA PRO A 13 -0.25 -4.93 -6.77
C PRO A 13 -1.17 -3.99 -5.96
N PHE A 14 -1.09 -2.69 -6.23
CA PHE A 14 -2.08 -1.72 -5.74
C PHE A 14 -3.46 -1.96 -6.40
N HIS A 15 -4.55 -1.83 -5.65
CA HIS A 15 -5.90 -2.19 -6.11
C HIS A 15 -6.97 -1.20 -5.65
N ASN A 16 -8.20 -1.34 -6.16
CA ASN A 16 -9.31 -0.40 -5.94
C ASN A 16 -9.71 -0.26 -4.45
N GLY A 17 -9.55 -1.32 -3.66
CA GLY A 17 -9.69 -1.26 -2.20
C GLY A 17 -8.71 -0.27 -1.55
N HIS A 18 -7.41 -0.35 -1.89
CA HIS A 18 -6.40 0.59 -1.38
C HIS A 18 -6.66 2.03 -1.83
N LEU A 19 -7.07 2.23 -3.09
CA LEU A 19 -7.42 3.55 -3.61
C LEU A 19 -8.58 4.18 -2.83
N SER A 20 -9.59 3.38 -2.49
CA SER A 20 -10.75 3.84 -1.72
C SER A 20 -10.34 4.34 -0.33
N VAL A 21 -9.43 3.63 0.33
CA VAL A 21 -8.87 4.04 1.63
C VAL A 21 -8.11 5.36 1.49
N LEU A 22 -7.18 5.46 0.54
CA LEU A 22 -6.39 6.69 0.35
C LEU A 22 -7.25 7.91 -0.01
N LYS A 23 -8.28 7.75 -0.85
CA LYS A 23 -9.25 8.82 -1.17
C LYS A 23 -10.02 9.31 0.05
N GLY A 24 -10.24 8.45 1.04
CA GLY A 24 -10.83 8.83 2.32
C GLY A 24 -9.82 9.56 3.21
N MET A 25 -8.62 8.99 3.36
CA MET A 25 -7.55 9.52 4.21
C MET A 25 -7.17 10.96 3.88
N VAL A 26 -6.97 11.27 2.59
CA VAL A 26 -6.52 12.60 2.17
C VAL A 26 -7.54 13.70 2.47
N LYS A 27 -8.82 13.35 2.65
CA LYS A 27 -9.87 14.32 2.99
C LYS A 27 -9.92 14.70 4.47
N VAL A 28 -9.27 13.91 5.32
CA VAL A 28 -9.35 14.05 6.78
C VAL A 28 -7.97 14.22 7.43
N SER A 29 -6.91 14.27 6.63
CA SER A 29 -5.52 14.37 7.09
C SER A 29 -4.85 15.57 6.44
N ASP A 30 -3.97 16.25 7.16
CA ASP A 30 -3.14 17.33 6.61
C ASP A 30 -2.05 16.75 5.70
N LYS A 31 -1.54 15.57 6.06
CA LYS A 31 -0.54 14.80 5.31
C LYS A 31 -0.88 13.31 5.34
N VAL A 32 -0.62 12.62 4.23
CA VAL A 32 -0.71 11.17 4.14
C VAL A 32 0.65 10.59 3.79
N ILE A 33 1.13 9.64 4.59
CA ILE A 33 2.32 8.86 4.28
C ILE A 33 1.89 7.46 3.85
N VAL A 34 2.42 6.96 2.74
CA VAL A 34 2.19 5.60 2.26
C VAL A 34 3.44 4.76 2.48
N GLY A 35 3.32 3.76 3.36
CA GLY A 35 4.38 2.83 3.71
C GLY A 35 4.36 1.59 2.83
N ILE A 36 5.36 1.44 1.96
CA ILE A 36 5.52 0.27 1.09
C ILE A 36 6.20 -0.84 1.89
N GLY A 37 5.40 -1.72 2.49
CA GLY A 37 5.83 -2.85 3.31
C GLY A 37 6.51 -3.96 2.50
N SER A 38 7.37 -4.74 3.16
CA SER A 38 8.23 -5.74 2.52
C SER A 38 8.95 -5.13 1.31
N SER A 39 9.55 -3.94 1.49
CA SER A 39 10.15 -3.16 0.40
C SER A 39 11.28 -3.91 -0.30
N GLU A 40 11.99 -4.77 0.43
CA GLU A 40 13.11 -5.59 -0.03
C GLU A 40 12.67 -6.84 -0.80
N LYS A 41 11.40 -7.27 -0.69
CA LYS A 41 10.90 -8.49 -1.33
C LYS A 41 10.37 -8.21 -2.73
N HIS A 42 10.86 -8.97 -3.69
CA HIS A 42 10.35 -8.97 -5.07
C HIS A 42 10.63 -10.33 -5.76
N GLY A 43 10.09 -10.53 -6.97
CA GLY A 43 10.39 -11.70 -7.81
C GLY A 43 9.88 -13.05 -7.30
N ASN A 44 8.92 -13.07 -6.35
CA ASN A 44 8.32 -14.30 -5.82
C ASN A 44 6.78 -14.24 -5.87
N PRO A 45 6.05 -15.37 -5.75
CA PRO A 45 4.60 -15.41 -5.92
C PRO A 45 3.82 -14.44 -5.02
N GLU A 46 4.32 -14.20 -3.82
CA GLU A 46 3.72 -13.28 -2.86
C GLU A 46 4.10 -11.81 -3.11
N ASN A 47 5.28 -11.58 -3.68
CA ASN A 47 5.83 -10.26 -3.95
C ASN A 47 6.41 -10.22 -5.37
N PRO A 48 5.58 -10.17 -6.42
CA PRO A 48 6.07 -10.14 -7.80
C PRO A 48 6.74 -8.81 -8.19
N PHE A 49 6.33 -7.70 -7.55
CA PHE A 49 6.75 -6.34 -7.92
C PHE A 49 7.76 -5.75 -6.93
N THR A 50 8.67 -4.91 -7.41
CA THR A 50 9.66 -4.18 -6.59
C THR A 50 9.00 -3.03 -5.81
N SER A 51 9.67 -2.44 -4.82
CA SER A 51 9.13 -1.24 -4.14
C SER A 51 8.92 -0.08 -5.11
N GLY A 52 9.85 0.12 -6.05
CA GLY A 52 9.75 1.15 -7.10
C GLY A 52 8.55 0.95 -8.02
N GLU A 53 8.32 -0.27 -8.51
CA GLU A 53 7.15 -0.58 -9.34
C GLU A 53 5.84 -0.33 -8.58
N ARG A 54 5.78 -0.71 -7.30
CA ARG A 54 4.61 -0.47 -6.46
C ARG A 54 4.36 1.02 -6.19
N ARG A 55 5.43 1.79 -5.95
CA ARG A 55 5.35 3.25 -5.80
C ARG A 55 4.77 3.88 -7.06
N GLU A 56 5.26 3.49 -8.23
CA GLU A 56 4.78 3.98 -9.53
C GLU A 56 3.29 3.64 -9.73
N MET A 57 2.86 2.41 -9.40
CA MET A 57 1.44 2.02 -9.44
C MET A 57 0.57 2.96 -8.59
N ILE A 58 0.98 3.23 -7.35
CA ILE A 58 0.22 4.08 -6.43
C ILE A 58 0.20 5.52 -6.95
N GLN A 59 1.34 6.05 -7.37
CA GLN A 59 1.46 7.42 -7.89
C GLN A 59 0.55 7.63 -9.11
N ARG A 60 0.59 6.73 -10.10
CA ARG A 60 -0.28 6.79 -11.27
C ARG A 60 -1.76 6.72 -10.90
N ALA A 61 -2.13 5.81 -10.00
CA ALA A 61 -3.51 5.68 -9.53
C ALA A 61 -4.02 6.96 -8.84
N LEU A 62 -3.18 7.59 -8.00
CA LEU A 62 -3.54 8.82 -7.30
C LEU A 62 -3.59 10.04 -8.24
N GLN A 63 -2.72 10.11 -9.24
CA GLN A 63 -2.76 11.14 -10.29
C GLN A 63 -4.02 11.02 -11.16
N GLU A 64 -4.40 9.80 -11.56
CA GLU A 64 -5.61 9.54 -12.35
C GLU A 64 -6.88 10.11 -11.69
N VAL A 65 -6.93 10.14 -10.35
CA VAL A 65 -8.05 10.69 -9.57
C VAL A 65 -7.78 12.08 -8.98
N ASN A 66 -6.74 12.78 -9.45
CA ASN A 66 -6.33 14.13 -9.01
C ASN A 66 -6.04 14.27 -7.50
N VAL A 67 -5.66 13.19 -6.82
CA VAL A 67 -5.19 13.28 -5.42
C VAL A 67 -3.83 13.95 -5.38
N ILE A 68 -2.90 13.54 -6.24
CA ILE A 68 -1.69 14.31 -6.55
C ILE A 68 -2.08 15.16 -7.75
N PRO A 69 -2.11 16.52 -7.68
CA PRO A 69 -1.30 17.43 -6.86
C PRO A 69 -2.03 18.12 -5.68
N MET A 70 -3.28 17.74 -5.38
CA MET A 70 -4.14 18.48 -4.46
C MET A 70 -3.82 18.26 -2.97
N TYR A 71 -3.17 17.14 -2.63
CA TYR A 71 -2.93 16.73 -1.24
C TYR A 71 -1.45 16.41 -1.02
N ASP A 72 -0.97 16.62 0.22
CA ASP A 72 0.38 16.23 0.64
C ASP A 72 0.43 14.71 0.86
N VAL A 73 1.00 14.00 -0.11
CA VAL A 73 1.18 12.55 -0.08
C VAL A 73 2.65 12.21 -0.28
N SER A 74 3.25 11.53 0.69
CA SER A 74 4.63 11.03 0.61
C SER A 74 4.69 9.51 0.73
N PHE A 75 5.86 8.95 0.45
CA PHE A 75 6.07 7.50 0.38
C PHE A 75 7.36 7.11 1.10
N VAL A 76 7.29 6.06 1.91
CA VAL A 76 8.45 5.47 2.61
C VAL A 76 8.51 3.98 2.31
N ASP A 77 9.72 3.46 2.13
CA ASP A 77 9.96 2.03 1.95
C ASP A 77 10.17 1.41 3.34
N LEU A 78 9.46 0.34 3.64
CA LEU A 78 9.47 -0.30 4.95
C LEU A 78 9.96 -1.75 4.80
N PRO A 79 11.24 -2.02 5.12
CA PRO A 79 11.74 -3.39 5.12
C PRO A 79 11.12 -4.19 6.27
N ASP A 80 11.03 -5.50 6.09
CA ASP A 80 10.59 -6.39 7.17
C ASP A 80 11.65 -6.47 8.29
N MET A 81 11.20 -6.63 9.53
CA MET A 81 12.06 -6.90 10.70
C MET A 81 11.50 -8.09 11.49
N GLU A 82 12.36 -8.76 12.26
CA GLU A 82 11.94 -9.91 13.06
C GLU A 82 11.09 -9.52 14.28
N GLU A 83 11.39 -8.36 14.88
CA GLU A 83 10.74 -7.90 16.12
C GLU A 83 9.66 -6.85 15.83
N ASP A 84 8.41 -7.15 16.20
CA ASP A 84 7.22 -6.33 15.91
C ASP A 84 7.36 -4.88 16.44
N GLU A 85 7.85 -4.70 17.68
CA GLU A 85 8.02 -3.37 18.28
C GLU A 85 9.14 -2.57 17.61
N ALA A 86 10.23 -3.24 17.23
CA ALA A 86 11.34 -2.60 16.52
C ALA A 86 10.89 -2.16 15.13
N TRP A 87 10.07 -2.98 14.46
CA TRP A 87 9.47 -2.65 13.18
C TRP A 87 8.58 -1.41 13.27
N ALA A 88 7.70 -1.33 14.28
CA ALA A 88 6.85 -0.17 14.49
C ALA A 88 7.65 1.11 14.76
N LYS A 89 8.69 1.05 15.60
CA LYS A 89 9.60 2.18 15.86
C LYS A 89 10.29 2.65 14.59
N MET A 90 10.88 1.71 13.83
CA MET A 90 11.51 2.03 12.54
C MET A 90 10.53 2.70 11.58
N CYS A 91 9.29 2.20 11.50
CA CYS A 91 8.26 2.81 10.67
C CYS A 91 7.99 4.28 11.04
N LEU A 92 7.88 4.60 12.33
CA LEU A 92 7.66 5.97 12.80
C LEU A 92 8.88 6.86 12.56
N GLU A 93 10.08 6.34 12.80
CA GLU A 93 11.35 7.07 12.55
C GLU A 93 11.53 7.42 11.07
N LEU A 94 11.24 6.49 10.16
CA LEU A 94 11.25 6.72 8.71
C LEU A 94 10.21 7.77 8.27
N CYS A 95 9.18 7.97 9.08
CA CYS A 95 8.18 9.02 8.91
C CYS A 95 8.52 10.30 9.70
N GLU A 96 9.77 10.47 10.13
CA GLU A 96 10.25 11.61 10.93
C GLU A 96 9.46 11.83 12.24
N ASN A 97 8.86 10.75 12.78
CA ASN A 97 7.98 10.79 13.95
C ASN A 97 6.80 11.77 13.82
N GLN A 98 6.35 12.03 12.59
CA GLN A 98 5.21 12.94 12.32
C GLN A 98 3.85 12.24 12.39
N VAL A 99 3.82 10.90 12.36
CA VAL A 99 2.60 10.10 12.31
C VAL A 99 1.79 10.25 13.59
N THR A 100 0.53 10.63 13.45
CA THR A 100 -0.44 10.69 14.54
C THR A 100 -1.45 9.55 14.49
N LYS A 101 -1.65 8.95 13.32
CA LYS A 101 -2.69 7.95 13.08
C LYS A 101 -2.27 6.89 12.06
N VAL A 102 -2.39 5.61 12.40
CA VAL A 102 -2.15 4.48 11.50
C VAL A 102 -3.49 3.90 11.03
N TRP A 103 -3.67 3.80 9.72
CA TRP A 103 -4.85 3.22 9.09
C TRP A 103 -4.58 1.76 8.74
N THR A 104 -5.25 0.82 9.39
CA THR A 104 -5.07 -0.61 9.11
C THR A 104 -6.28 -1.45 9.48
N GLY A 105 -6.53 -2.50 8.69
CA GLY A 105 -7.49 -3.55 8.99
C GLY A 105 -6.81 -4.83 9.48
N ASN A 106 -5.48 -4.89 9.44
CA ASN A 106 -4.69 -6.06 9.77
C ASN A 106 -4.38 -6.10 11.27
N GLU A 107 -4.82 -7.15 11.96
CA GLU A 107 -4.64 -7.30 13.41
C GLU A 107 -3.17 -7.34 13.84
N TRP A 108 -2.29 -7.95 13.03
CA TRP A 108 -0.85 -7.97 13.33
C TRP A 108 -0.28 -6.55 13.31
N THR A 109 -0.58 -5.74 12.28
CA THR A 109 -0.16 -4.33 12.25
C THR A 109 -0.68 -3.55 13.44
N LYS A 110 -1.94 -3.76 13.87
CA LYS A 110 -2.47 -3.09 15.09
C LYS A 110 -1.62 -3.42 16.30
N LYS A 111 -1.27 -4.70 16.46
CA LYS A 111 -0.43 -5.18 17.56
C LYS A 111 0.95 -4.56 17.54
N CYS A 112 1.59 -4.41 16.37
CA CYS A 112 2.91 -3.77 16.28
C CYS A 112 2.91 -2.34 16.87
N PHE A 113 1.82 -1.59 16.70
CA PHE A 113 1.70 -0.20 17.17
C PHE A 113 1.02 -0.07 18.55
N GLU A 114 0.67 -1.17 19.23
CA GLU A 114 -0.14 -1.13 20.47
C GLU A 114 0.55 -0.39 21.62
N ASN A 115 1.89 -0.43 21.66
CA ASN A 115 2.72 0.20 22.68
C ASN A 115 3.28 1.57 22.24
N THR A 116 2.64 2.21 21.26
CA THR A 116 3.04 3.54 20.75
C THR A 116 1.93 4.57 20.99
N ASP A 117 2.27 5.87 20.90
CA ASP A 117 1.30 6.95 21.09
C ASP A 117 0.42 7.23 19.84
N VAL A 118 0.49 6.39 18.79
CA VAL A 118 -0.27 6.61 17.55
C VAL A 118 -1.68 6.04 17.62
N GLU A 119 -2.66 6.80 17.12
CA GLU A 119 -4.05 6.34 17.07
C GLU A 119 -4.22 5.28 15.97
N ILE A 120 -4.96 4.20 16.26
CA ILE A 120 -5.34 3.21 15.25
C ILE A 120 -6.70 3.55 14.65
N GLN A 121 -6.71 3.83 13.35
CA GLN A 121 -7.92 3.93 12.55
C GLN A 121 -8.19 2.62 11.83
N ASN A 122 -9.25 1.93 12.23
CA ASN A 122 -9.70 0.72 11.55
C ASN A 122 -10.20 1.04 10.15
N ILE A 123 -9.74 0.27 9.15
CA ILE A 123 -10.30 0.24 7.80
C ILE A 123 -11.04 -1.07 7.56
N LYS A 124 -12.07 -1.01 6.70
CA LYS A 124 -12.78 -2.19 6.24
C LYS A 124 -12.28 -2.56 4.85
N GLU A 125 -11.99 -3.84 4.67
CA GLU A 125 -11.69 -4.37 3.34
C GLU A 125 -12.90 -4.26 2.43
N VAL A 126 -12.65 -4.07 1.13
CA VAL A 126 -13.70 -4.12 0.13
C VAL A 126 -13.92 -5.59 -0.23
N PRO A 127 -15.13 -6.17 0.00
CA PRO A 127 -15.38 -7.58 -0.26
C PRO A 127 -15.01 -7.97 -1.69
N GLY A 128 -14.25 -9.05 -1.84
CA GLY A 128 -13.83 -9.59 -3.14
C GLY A 128 -12.67 -8.86 -3.82
N ILE A 129 -12.08 -7.82 -3.20
CA ILE A 129 -10.92 -7.11 -3.75
C ILE A 129 -9.71 -7.26 -2.83
N SER A 130 -8.72 -8.03 -3.27
CA SER A 130 -7.43 -8.15 -2.58
C SER A 130 -6.28 -8.32 -3.57
N SER A 131 -5.06 -7.99 -3.12
CA SER A 131 -3.83 -8.22 -3.89
C SER A 131 -3.66 -9.70 -4.25
N THR A 132 -4.02 -10.59 -3.31
CA THR A 132 -4.00 -12.05 -3.53
C THR A 132 -4.95 -12.46 -4.65
N GLU A 133 -6.17 -11.95 -4.66
CA GLU A 133 -7.14 -12.24 -5.73
C GLU A 133 -6.65 -11.71 -7.09
N VAL A 134 -6.08 -10.50 -7.14
CA VAL A 134 -5.49 -9.96 -8.37
C VAL A 134 -4.40 -10.89 -8.91
N ARG A 135 -3.42 -11.29 -8.07
CA ARG A 135 -2.36 -12.22 -8.48
C ARG A 135 -2.91 -13.58 -8.91
N HIS A 136 -3.90 -14.11 -8.20
CA HIS A 136 -4.57 -15.36 -8.54
C HIS A 136 -5.21 -15.29 -9.93
N ARG A 137 -5.95 -14.22 -10.24
CA ARG A 137 -6.57 -14.04 -11.56
C ARG A 137 -5.53 -13.89 -12.67
N ILE A 138 -4.46 -13.14 -12.44
CA ILE A 138 -3.35 -13.03 -13.40
C ILE A 138 -2.74 -14.40 -13.70
N ALA A 139 -2.39 -15.17 -12.66
CA ALA A 139 -1.81 -16.50 -12.79
C ALA A 139 -2.74 -17.47 -13.52
N ALA A 140 -4.05 -17.41 -13.24
CA ALA A 140 -5.07 -18.22 -13.89
C ALA A 140 -5.48 -17.74 -15.29
N GLY A 141 -4.92 -16.63 -15.79
CA GLY A 141 -5.32 -16.04 -17.08
C GLY A 141 -6.75 -15.48 -17.11
N LYS A 142 -7.31 -15.16 -15.94
CA LYS A 142 -8.64 -14.54 -15.78
C LYS A 142 -8.52 -13.01 -15.81
N SER A 143 -9.65 -12.32 -16.04
CA SER A 143 -9.70 -10.85 -16.01
C SER A 143 -9.53 -10.33 -14.59
N TRP A 144 -8.63 -9.37 -14.40
CA TRP A 144 -8.24 -8.81 -13.10
C TRP A 144 -8.20 -7.29 -13.12
N GLU A 145 -8.26 -6.68 -14.30
CA GLU A 145 -8.15 -5.24 -14.51
C GLU A 145 -9.29 -4.46 -13.85
N ASP A 146 -10.44 -5.10 -13.61
CA ASP A 146 -11.58 -4.57 -12.87
C ASP A 146 -11.30 -4.38 -11.36
N LEU A 147 -10.31 -5.09 -10.82
CA LEU A 147 -9.95 -5.04 -9.41
C LEU A 147 -8.95 -3.92 -9.08
N VAL A 148 -8.33 -3.31 -10.09
CA VAL A 148 -7.29 -2.29 -9.93
C VAL A 148 -7.67 -0.97 -10.63
N PRO A 149 -7.01 0.15 -10.30
CA PRO A 149 -7.14 1.38 -11.09
C PRO A 149 -6.63 1.16 -12.51
N LYS A 150 -7.20 1.87 -13.49
CA LYS A 150 -6.85 1.67 -14.91
C LYS A 150 -5.36 1.92 -15.15
N ALA A 151 -4.81 3.00 -14.61
CA ALA A 151 -3.39 3.31 -14.73
C ALA A 151 -2.46 2.24 -14.12
N VAL A 152 -2.93 1.49 -13.11
CA VAL A 152 -2.18 0.34 -12.55
C VAL A 152 -2.22 -0.83 -13.51
N ALA A 153 -3.38 -1.13 -14.09
CA ALA A 153 -3.52 -2.20 -15.06
C ALA A 153 -2.62 -1.98 -16.29
N GLU A 154 -2.57 -0.74 -16.78
CA GLU A 154 -1.67 -0.32 -17.87
C GLU A 154 -0.20 -0.50 -17.47
N TYR A 155 0.20 0.04 -16.33
CA TYR A 155 1.60 -0.06 -15.89
C TYR A 155 2.07 -1.51 -15.68
N VAL A 156 1.25 -2.36 -15.07
CA VAL A 156 1.56 -3.79 -14.89
C VAL A 156 1.77 -4.49 -16.23
N LYS A 157 1.05 -4.09 -17.29
CA LYS A 157 1.25 -4.60 -18.65
C LYS A 157 2.55 -4.07 -19.27
N ASP A 158 2.84 -2.78 -19.09
CA ASP A 158 4.05 -2.13 -19.61
C ASP A 158 5.34 -2.77 -19.08
N ILE A 159 5.35 -3.21 -17.82
CA ILE A 159 6.53 -3.83 -17.17
C ILE A 159 6.59 -5.36 -17.33
N ASP A 160 5.80 -5.94 -18.23
CA ASP A 160 5.63 -7.39 -18.41
C ASP A 160 5.24 -8.14 -17.10
N GLY A 161 4.54 -7.44 -16.21
CA GLY A 161 4.16 -7.94 -14.90
C GLY A 161 3.22 -9.15 -14.95
N VAL A 162 2.33 -9.20 -15.95
CA VAL A 162 1.44 -10.34 -16.18
C VAL A 162 2.24 -11.62 -16.45
N SER A 163 3.23 -11.56 -17.33
CA SER A 163 4.08 -12.72 -17.64
C SER A 163 4.94 -13.10 -16.46
N ARG A 164 5.46 -12.13 -15.71
CA ARG A 164 6.25 -12.36 -14.49
C ARG A 164 5.44 -13.16 -13.46
N VAL A 165 4.24 -12.70 -13.13
CA VAL A 165 3.36 -13.38 -12.15
C VAL A 165 2.98 -14.79 -12.60
N LYS A 166 2.83 -15.05 -13.91
CA LYS A 166 2.53 -16.39 -14.43
C LYS A 166 3.71 -17.36 -14.36
N LYS A 167 4.95 -16.87 -14.28
CA LYS A 167 6.17 -17.68 -14.33
C LYS A 167 6.70 -18.09 -12.95
N ILE A 168 6.19 -17.45 -11.88
CA ILE A 168 6.65 -17.63 -10.51
C ILE A 168 5.69 -18.50 -9.70
#